data_AF-X1PE17-F1
#
_entry.id   AF-X1PE17-F1
#
_cell.length_a   1.000
_cell.length_b   1.000
_cell.length_c   1.000
_cell.angle_alpha   90.00
_cell.angle_beta   90.00
_cell.angle_gamma   90.00
#
_symmetry.space_group_name_H-M   'P 1'
#
loop_
_entity.id
_entity.type
_entity.pdbx_description
1 polymer ?
#
loop_
_entity_poly.entity_id
_entity_poly.type
_entity_poly.pdbx_seq_one_letter_code
_entity_poly.pdbx_strand_id
1 'polypeptide(L)'
;MDEFEECIRMGIHEFLIYDDTFTVNKQRVLDICKEVVKRKLDIGFDIRARVDTVNKDVLKWLKKAGCRGIHYGGGSPYRIESPNSNRPKTS
;
A
#
# COMPACT_ATOMS: atom_id res chain seq x y z
N MET A 1 4.69 13.03 3.82
CA MET A 1 5.72 11.99 4.12
C MET A 1 6.18 12.15 5.56
N ASP A 2 6.43 13.39 5.99
CA ASP A 2 6.80 13.67 7.39
C ASP A 2 5.74 13.19 8.39
N GLU A 3 4.44 13.29 8.04
CA GLU A 3 3.34 12.73 8.84
C GLU A 3 3.41 11.19 8.96
N PHE A 4 3.80 10.49 7.90
CA PHE A 4 3.97 9.03 7.95
C PHE A 4 5.15 8.66 8.85
N GLU A 5 6.26 9.40 8.80
CA GLU A 5 7.41 9.17 9.68
C GLU A 5 7.06 9.40 11.15
N GLU A 6 6.25 10.43 11.44
CA GLU A 6 5.75 10.67 12.79
C GLU A 6 4.85 9.55 13.29
N CYS A 7 3.90 9.06 12.46
CA CYS A 7 3.09 7.90 12.78
C CYS A 7 3.95 6.64 13.02
N ILE A 8 4.99 6.41 12.22
CA ILE A 8 5.93 5.31 12.43
C ILE A 8 6.66 5.45 13.77
N ARG A 9 7.10 6.66 14.16
CA ARG A 9 7.68 6.90 15.49
C ARG A 9 6.70 6.61 16.62
N MET A 10 5.41 6.80 16.38
CA MET A 10 4.34 6.48 17.33
C MET A 10 4.01 4.97 17.38
N GLY A 11 4.68 4.13 16.57
CA GLY A 11 4.44 2.69 16.49
C GLY A 11 3.32 2.29 15.52
N ILE A 12 2.84 3.22 14.69
CA ILE A 12 1.84 2.94 13.66
C ILE A 12 2.56 2.46 12.41
N HIS A 13 2.50 1.16 12.18
CA HIS A 13 3.09 0.51 11.01
C HIS A 13 2.04 0.03 10.03
N GLU A 14 0.75 0.16 10.33
CA GLU A 14 -0.35 -0.26 9.47
C GLU A 14 -1.25 0.91 9.10
N PHE A 15 -1.41 1.15 7.80
CA PHE A 15 -2.25 2.23 7.28
C PHE A 15 -3.31 1.69 6.33
N LEU A 16 -4.53 2.22 6.43
CA LEU A 16 -5.58 1.96 5.46
C LEU A 16 -5.81 3.24 4.65
N ILE A 17 -5.44 3.21 3.37
CA ILE A 17 -5.63 4.35 2.48
C ILE A 17 -7.00 4.21 1.82
N TYR A 18 -7.96 4.93 2.39
CA TYR A 18 -9.34 5.00 1.91
C TYR A 18 -9.52 6.28 1.10
N ASP A 19 -9.00 6.29 -0.12
CA ASP A 19 -9.11 7.44 -1.01
C ASP A 19 -9.54 6.96 -2.40
N ASP A 20 -10.78 7.31 -2.75
CA ASP A 20 -11.44 6.90 -3.99
C ASP A 20 -10.79 7.54 -5.23
N THR A 21 -10.06 8.64 -5.04
CA THR A 21 -9.26 9.34 -6.05
C THR A 21 -7.79 8.93 -6.06
N PHE A 22 -7.33 8.15 -5.08
CA PHE A 22 -5.94 7.79 -4.91
C PHE A 22 -5.39 7.07 -6.14
N THR A 23 -6.21 6.19 -6.71
CA THR A 23 -5.83 5.41 -7.89
C THR A 23 -6.15 6.09 -9.21
N VAL A 24 -6.83 7.24 -9.21
CA VAL A 24 -7.06 8.05 -10.43
C VAL A 24 -5.73 8.56 -10.97
N ASN A 25 -4.79 8.95 -10.10
CA ASN A 25 -3.45 9.35 -10.48
C ASN A 25 -2.42 8.25 -10.20
N LYS A 26 -2.30 7.31 -11.14
CA LYS A 26 -1.32 6.20 -11.09
C LYS A 26 0.11 6.67 -10.83
N GLN A 27 0.48 7.82 -11.39
CA GLN A 27 1.83 8.37 -11.24
C GLN A 27 2.10 8.76 -9.79
N ARG A 28 1.15 9.43 -9.13
CA ARG A 28 1.23 9.79 -7.72
C ARG A 28 1.39 8.57 -6.81
N VAL A 29 0.63 7.49 -7.06
CA VAL A 29 0.76 6.23 -6.30
C VAL A 29 2.16 5.64 -6.44
N LEU A 30 2.66 5.59 -7.67
CA LEU A 30 4.01 5.08 -7.96
C LEU A 30 5.08 5.92 -7.27
N ASP A 31 4.95 7.25 -7.27
CA ASP A 31 5.92 8.14 -6.66
C ASP A 31 5.94 7.98 -5.13
N ILE A 32 4.76 7.84 -4.49
CA ILE A 32 4.67 7.50 -3.07
C ILE A 32 5.34 6.15 -2.79
N CYS A 33 5.00 5.11 -3.56
CA CYS A 33 5.58 3.77 -3.39
C CYS A 33 7.11 3.79 -3.54
N LYS A 34 7.63 4.53 -4.54
CA LYS A 34 9.06 4.68 -4.76
C LYS A 34 9.72 5.40 -3.61
N GLU A 35 9.12 6.46 -3.07
CA GLU A 35 9.65 7.17 -1.91
C GLU A 35 9.66 6.29 -0.65
N VAL A 36 8.61 5.52 -0.40
CA VAL A 36 8.55 4.53 0.70
C VAL A 36 9.68 3.51 0.59
N VAL A 37 9.87 2.93 -0.61
CA VAL A 37 10.94 1.96 -0.89
C VAL A 37 12.33 2.60 -0.76
N LYS A 38 12.50 3.81 -1.29
CA LYS A 38 13.76 4.57 -1.26
C LYS A 38 14.17 4.91 0.17
N ARG A 39 13.22 5.31 1.00
CA ARG A 39 13.41 5.59 2.43
C ARG A 39 13.45 4.33 3.30
N LYS A 40 13.17 3.16 2.72
CA LYS A 40 13.08 1.86 3.41
C LYS A 40 12.14 1.92 4.62
N LEU A 41 11.02 2.63 4.47
CA LEU A 41 10.03 2.73 5.55
C LEU A 41 9.37 1.37 5.73
N ASP A 42 9.39 0.88 6.96
CA ASP A 42 8.77 -0.39 7.32
C ASP A 42 7.29 -0.19 7.66
N ILE A 43 6.48 0.00 6.61
CA ILE A 43 5.05 0.21 6.71
C ILE A 43 4.28 -0.84 5.92
N GLY A 44 3.22 -1.35 6.52
CA GLY A 44 2.17 -2.13 5.88
C GLY A 44 0.99 -1.22 5.54
N PHE A 45 0.41 -1.34 4.36
CA PHE A 45 -0.82 -0.61 4.09
C PHE A 45 -1.74 -1.31 3.10
N ASP A 46 -3.03 -1.04 3.23
CA ASP A 46 -4.05 -1.53 2.31
C ASP A 46 -4.67 -0.35 1.57
N ILE A 47 -4.96 -0.54 0.28
CA ILE A 47 -5.54 0.51 -0.56
C ILE A 47 -6.88 0.08 -1.12
N ARG A 48 -7.75 1.06 -1.39
CA ARG A 48 -8.95 0.86 -2.20
C ARG A 48 -8.71 1.36 -3.62
N ALA A 49 -8.95 0.52 -4.61
CA ALA A 49 -8.73 0.84 -6.02
C ALA A 49 -9.88 0.33 -6.89
N ARG A 50 -10.04 0.84 -8.11
CA ARG A 50 -10.91 0.20 -9.10
C ARG A 50 -10.10 -0.76 -9.94
N VAL A 51 -10.71 -1.84 -10.43
CA VAL A 51 -9.96 -2.87 -11.20
C VAL A 51 -9.34 -2.28 -12.47
N ASP A 52 -10.05 -1.30 -13.04
CA ASP A 52 -9.68 -0.49 -14.19
C ASP A 52 -8.51 0.48 -13.93
N THR A 53 -8.21 0.85 -12.67
CA THR A 53 -7.20 1.85 -12.32
C THR A 53 -5.85 1.27 -11.89
N VAL A 54 -5.73 -0.05 -11.72
CA VAL A 54 -4.48 -0.71 -11.29
C VAL A 54 -3.90 -1.61 -12.39
N ASN A 55 -2.65 -1.36 -12.76
CA ASN A 55 -1.87 -2.16 -13.71
C ASN A 55 -0.77 -2.96 -12.99
N LYS A 56 -0.21 -3.98 -13.67
CA LYS A 56 0.83 -4.87 -13.11
C LYS A 56 2.03 -4.12 -12.51
N ASP A 57 2.44 -3.01 -13.13
CA ASP A 57 3.56 -2.21 -12.62
C ASP A 57 3.24 -1.55 -11.29
N VAL A 58 2.03 -0.99 -11.14
CA VAL A 58 1.56 -0.40 -9.87
C VAL A 58 1.49 -1.48 -8.79
N LEU A 59 0.95 -2.65 -9.10
CA LEU A 59 0.92 -3.79 -8.15
C LEU A 59 2.33 -4.19 -7.69
N LYS A 60 3.30 -4.20 -8.60
CA LYS A 60 4.70 -4.54 -8.29
C LYS A 60 5.33 -3.51 -7.34
N TRP A 61 5.07 -2.23 -7.55
CA TRP A 61 5.57 -1.16 -6.67
C TRP A 61 4.85 -1.11 -5.33
N LEU A 62 3.53 -1.31 -5.31
CA LEU A 62 2.74 -1.44 -4.09
C LEU A 62 3.27 -2.58 -3.22
N LYS A 63 3.51 -3.75 -3.80
CA LYS A 63 4.11 -4.89 -3.08
C LYS A 63 5.50 -4.56 -2.51
N LYS A 64 6.34 -3.85 -3.27
CA LYS A 64 7.66 -3.41 -2.78
C LYS A 64 7.56 -2.39 -1.66
N ALA A 65 6.55 -1.52 -1.69
CA ALA A 65 6.30 -0.50 -0.68
C ALA A 65 5.64 -1.03 0.59
N GLY A 66 5.27 -2.32 0.65
CA GLY A 66 4.64 -2.93 1.82
C GLY A 66 3.12 -3.03 1.76
N CYS A 67 2.51 -2.83 0.59
CA CYS A 67 1.08 -3.00 0.43
C CYS A 67 0.65 -4.47 0.58
N ARG A 68 -0.31 -4.75 1.47
CA ARG A 68 -0.73 -6.12 1.83
C ARG A 68 -1.99 -6.56 1.05
N GLY A 69 -2.90 -5.65 0.76
CA GLY A 69 -4.18 -5.94 0.11
C GLY A 69 -4.73 -4.76 -0.70
N ILE A 70 -5.50 -5.10 -1.74
CA ILE A 70 -6.22 -4.13 -2.55
C ILE A 70 -7.71 -4.45 -2.52
N HIS A 71 -8.48 -3.48 -2.06
CA HIS A 71 -9.93 -3.56 -2.02
C HIS A 71 -10.50 -2.98 -3.31
N TYR A 72 -11.14 -3.81 -4.11
CA TYR A 72 -11.74 -3.38 -5.37
C TYR A 72 -13.14 -2.83 -5.12
N GLY A 73 -13.38 -1.57 -5.50
CA GLY A 73 -14.69 -0.94 -5.36
C GLY A 73 -15.71 -1.54 -6.33
N GLY A 74 -16.42 -2.59 -5.92
CA GLY A 74 -17.52 -3.20 -6.69
C GLY A 74 -17.61 -4.72 -6.64
N GLY A 75 -16.60 -5.41 -6.12
CA GLY A 75 -16.59 -6.87 -6.02
C GLY A 75 -15.36 -7.37 -5.29
N SER A 76 -15.53 -8.48 -4.57
CA SER A 76 -14.58 -9.23 -3.71
C SER A 76 -13.15 -8.69 -3.56
N PRO A 77 -12.64 -8.50 -2.32
CA PRO A 77 -11.26 -8.05 -2.10
C PRO A 77 -10.25 -9.04 -2.68
N TYR A 78 -9.24 -8.57 -3.42
CA TYR A 78 -8.13 -9.41 -3.85
C TYR A 78 -6.95 -9.17 -2.92
N ARG A 79 -6.44 -10.26 -2.34
CA ARG A 79 -5.29 -10.24 -1.45
C ARG A 79 -4.02 -10.35 -2.29
N ILE A 80 -3.07 -9.43 -2.10
CA ILE A 80 -1.75 -9.57 -2.69
C ILE A 80 -1.01 -10.59 -1.83
N GLU A 81 -0.96 -11.84 -2.29
CA GLU A 81 -0.19 -12.86 -1.59
C GLU A 81 1.31 -12.49 -1.66
N SER A 82 1.84 -12.15 -0.50
CA SER A 82 3.25 -11.86 -0.30
C SER A 82 3.96 -13.18 0.03
N PRO A 83 4.90 -13.66 -0.82
CA PRO A 83 5.66 -14.89 -0.56
C PRO A 83 6.71 -14.73 0.56
N ASN A 84 6.70 -13.62 1.30
CA ASN A 84 7.62 -13.39 2.40
C ASN A 84 6.91 -12.62 3.52
N SER A 85 6.14 -13.34 4.33
CA SER A 85 5.56 -12.84 5.57
C SER A 85 6.02 -13.73 6.72
N ASN A 86 7.30 -13.64 7.08
CA ASN A 86 7.79 -14.11 8.38
C ASN A 86 7.56 -13.05 9.48
N ARG A 87 6.49 -12.24 9.37
CA ARG A 87 6.12 -11.27 10.40
C ARG A 87 4.93 -11.81 11.19
N PRO A 88 5.00 -11.88 12.54
CA PRO A 88 3.91 -12.39 13.35
C PRO A 88 2.65 -11.56 13.09
N LYS A 89 1.53 -12.25 12.84
CA LYS A 89 0.22 -11.63 12.87
C LYS A 89 0.00 -11.17 14.32
N THR A 90 0.03 -9.86 14.56
CA THR A 90 -0.49 -9.33 15.82
C THR A 90 -1.96 -9.69 15.88
N SER A 91 -2.29 -10.52 16.88
CA SER A 91 -3.63 -10.99 17.21
C SER A 91 -4.49 -9.89 17.83
#